data_AF-A0A7J4MCU6-F1
#
_entry.id   AF-A0A7J4MCU6-F1
#
_cell.length_a   1.000
_cell.length_b   1.000
_cell.length_c   1.000
_cell.angle_alpha   90.00
_cell.angle_beta   90.00
_cell.angle_gamma   90.00
#
_symmetry.space_group_name_H-M   'P 1'
#
loop_
_entity.id
_entity.type
_entity.pdbx_description
1 polymer ?
#
loop_
_entity_poly.entity_id
_entity_poly.type
_entity_poly.pdbx_seq_one_letter_code
_entity_poly.pdbx_strand_id
1 'polypeptide(L)'
;MEQMVLDGWFLRQDIVERLLSTGSEDDEALAFGDRIMRIASQDGAEHQALSDPVDRSIALVLSLVREEGLNAWDIDLEAFLEIFTERVRAEADRVDLPACGRLIRLAWEVLHEQTLGVYDRATAIDMDEEEVDFGHDFGWELDVDDEAFAFTTTVLQGEADATLPTLFDGRLRRPEGRPTTLGELLAAFKDAADDAEALQERERVRASAAAELKAHLDDVGGRMHDEDLEGDI
;
A
#
# COMPACT_ATOMS: atom_id res chain seq x y z
N MET A 1 17.69 -25.08 2.41
CA MET A 1 16.34 -25.59 2.05
C MET A 1 15.35 -25.48 3.20
N GLU A 2 15.75 -25.60 4.47
CA GLU A 2 14.82 -25.50 5.62
C GLU A 2 14.30 -24.08 5.92
N GLN A 3 15.07 -23.03 5.60
CA GLN A 3 14.65 -21.63 5.78
C GLN A 3 13.52 -21.19 4.84
N MET A 4 13.47 -21.69 3.59
CA MET A 4 12.44 -21.28 2.62
C MET A 4 11.04 -21.82 2.96
N VAL A 5 10.95 -22.98 3.61
CA VAL A 5 9.66 -23.58 4.00
C VAL A 5 9.04 -22.87 5.20
N LEU A 6 9.88 -22.38 6.12
CA LEU A 6 9.44 -21.57 7.26
C LEU A 6 8.91 -20.22 6.78
N ASP A 7 9.55 -19.57 5.81
CA ASP A 7 9.11 -18.29 5.24
C ASP A 7 7.71 -18.36 4.62
N GLY A 8 7.41 -19.41 3.88
CA GLY A 8 6.07 -19.59 3.28
C GLY A 8 4.97 -19.76 4.32
N TRP A 9 5.24 -20.52 5.40
CA TRP A 9 4.27 -20.69 6.48
C TRP A 9 4.01 -19.38 7.22
N PHE A 10 5.05 -18.59 7.52
CA PHE A 10 4.89 -17.29 8.17
C PHE A 10 4.15 -16.28 7.28
N LEU A 11 4.47 -16.24 5.99
CA LEU A 11 3.75 -15.40 5.02
C LEU A 11 2.27 -15.75 4.97
N ARG A 12 1.94 -17.05 4.91
CA ARG A 12 0.55 -17.53 4.92
C ARG A 12 -0.18 -17.09 6.20
N GLN A 13 0.44 -17.25 7.36
CA GLN A 13 -0.17 -16.85 8.64
C GLN A 13 -0.38 -15.34 8.71
N ASP A 14 0.62 -14.54 8.30
CA ASP A 14 0.50 -13.08 8.29
C ASP A 14 -0.66 -12.63 7.38
N ILE A 15 -0.78 -13.17 6.16
CA ILE A 15 -1.90 -12.86 5.26
C ILE A 15 -3.25 -13.18 5.93
N VAL A 16 -3.37 -14.36 6.53
CA VAL A 16 -4.62 -14.78 7.20
C VAL A 16 -4.94 -13.83 8.35
N GLU A 17 -3.99 -13.54 9.24
CA GLU A 17 -4.18 -12.62 10.35
C GLU A 17 -4.61 -11.22 9.88
N ARG A 18 -4.00 -10.71 8.80
CA ARG A 18 -4.37 -9.42 8.21
C ARG A 18 -5.80 -9.43 7.69
N LEU A 19 -6.19 -10.42 6.89
CA LEU A 19 -7.53 -10.51 6.34
C LEU A 19 -8.60 -10.64 7.42
N LEU A 20 -8.33 -11.42 8.47
CA LEU A 20 -9.20 -11.51 9.64
C LEU A 20 -9.33 -10.18 10.38
N SER A 21 -8.24 -9.42 10.48
CA SER A 21 -8.26 -8.09 11.11
C SER A 21 -9.08 -7.06 10.33
N THR A 22 -9.12 -7.17 9.01
CA THR A 22 -9.95 -6.32 8.13
C THR A 22 -11.42 -6.77 8.09
N GLY A 23 -11.73 -7.95 8.65
CA GLY A 23 -13.10 -8.47 8.76
C GLY A 23 -13.51 -9.47 7.68
N SER A 24 -12.55 -10.11 6.99
CA SER A 24 -12.83 -11.24 6.10
C SER A 24 -13.35 -12.46 6.88
N GLU A 25 -14.13 -13.32 6.22
CA GLU A 25 -14.56 -14.58 6.82
C GLU A 25 -13.38 -15.56 6.98
N ASP A 26 -13.41 -16.39 8.04
CA ASP A 26 -12.33 -17.33 8.37
C ASP A 26 -11.98 -18.26 7.19
N ASP A 27 -13.00 -18.84 6.56
CA ASP A 27 -12.83 -19.78 5.44
C ASP A 27 -12.22 -19.09 4.21
N GLU A 28 -12.60 -17.83 3.97
CA GLU A 28 -12.12 -17.04 2.84
C GLU A 28 -10.66 -16.62 3.03
N ALA A 29 -10.30 -16.17 4.24
CA ALA A 29 -8.92 -15.82 4.59
C ALA A 29 -7.98 -17.03 4.43
N LEU A 30 -8.41 -18.21 4.90
CA LEU A 30 -7.65 -19.46 4.75
C LEU A 30 -7.50 -19.86 3.28
N ALA A 31 -8.58 -19.80 2.50
CA ALA A 31 -8.57 -20.13 1.08
C ALA A 31 -7.63 -19.21 0.29
N PHE A 32 -7.61 -17.91 0.62
CA PHE A 32 -6.73 -16.95 -0.03
C PHE A 32 -5.25 -17.18 0.34
N GLY A 33 -4.95 -17.44 1.62
CA GLY A 33 -3.60 -17.82 2.04
C GLY A 33 -3.10 -19.07 1.31
N ASP A 34 -3.94 -20.09 1.18
CA ASP A 34 -3.61 -21.32 0.44
C ASP A 34 -3.43 -21.06 -1.08
N ARG A 35 -4.25 -20.18 -1.66
CA ARG A 35 -4.13 -19.73 -3.05
C ARG A 35 -2.78 -19.08 -3.31
N ILE A 36 -2.32 -18.20 -2.41
CA ILE A 36 -1.00 -17.55 -2.53
C ILE A 36 0.12 -18.58 -2.39
N MET A 37 0.02 -19.53 -1.45
CA MET A 37 1.04 -20.57 -1.32
C MET A 37 1.16 -21.43 -2.58
N ARG A 38 0.02 -21.76 -3.21
CA ARG A 38 0.01 -22.46 -4.50
C ARG A 38 0.73 -21.65 -5.58
N ILE A 39 0.47 -20.35 -5.69
CA ILE A 39 1.11 -19.48 -6.70
C ILE A 39 2.60 -19.33 -6.39
N ALA A 40 2.97 -19.07 -5.14
CA ALA A 40 4.36 -18.92 -4.71
C ALA A 40 5.19 -20.19 -4.91
N SER A 41 4.55 -21.38 -4.90
CA SER A 41 5.22 -22.66 -5.17
C SER A 41 5.53 -22.90 -6.65
N GLN A 42 4.90 -22.15 -7.57
CA GLN A 42 5.15 -22.24 -9.00
C GLN A 42 6.44 -21.53 -9.37
N ASP A 43 7.12 -22.01 -10.41
CA ASP A 43 8.41 -21.47 -10.81
C ASP A 43 8.26 -20.18 -11.64
N GLY A 44 9.28 -19.30 -11.67
CA GLY A 44 9.23 -17.99 -12.35
C GLY A 44 8.62 -18.00 -13.77
N ALA A 45 8.95 -19.02 -14.56
CA ALA A 45 8.46 -19.21 -15.92
C ALA A 45 6.98 -19.67 -16.00
N GLU A 46 6.47 -20.31 -14.95
CA GLU A 46 5.10 -20.84 -14.86
C GLU A 46 4.10 -19.74 -14.52
N HIS A 47 4.55 -18.62 -13.93
CA HIS A 47 3.70 -17.47 -13.65
C HIS A 47 3.12 -16.83 -14.91
N GLN A 48 3.84 -16.91 -16.04
CA GLN A 48 3.32 -16.45 -17.35
C GLN A 48 2.21 -17.36 -17.92
N ALA A 49 2.10 -18.60 -17.43
CA ALA A 49 1.10 -19.57 -17.85
C ALA A 49 -0.20 -19.50 -17.03
N LEU A 50 -0.26 -18.68 -15.97
CA LEU A 50 -1.46 -18.47 -15.17
C LEU A 50 -2.57 -17.87 -16.04
N SER A 51 -3.76 -18.47 -16.00
CA SER A 51 -4.91 -18.05 -16.81
C SER A 51 -5.70 -16.91 -16.16
N ASP A 52 -5.73 -16.86 -14.84
CA ASP A 52 -6.52 -15.89 -14.07
C ASP A 52 -5.77 -14.55 -13.91
N PRO A 53 -6.40 -13.40 -14.22
CA PRO A 53 -5.78 -12.07 -14.09
C PRO A 53 -5.35 -11.74 -12.66
N VAL A 54 -6.13 -12.15 -11.65
CA VAL A 54 -5.82 -11.90 -10.24
C VAL A 54 -4.61 -12.73 -9.80
N ASP A 55 -4.57 -14.03 -10.16
CA ASP A 55 -3.40 -14.89 -9.93
C ASP A 55 -2.14 -14.30 -10.58
N ARG A 56 -2.25 -13.73 -11.79
CA ARG A 56 -1.13 -13.05 -12.48
C ARG A 56 -0.65 -11.80 -11.76
N SER A 57 -1.56 -10.99 -11.24
CA SER A 57 -1.20 -9.81 -10.45
C SER A 57 -0.51 -10.20 -9.13
N ILE A 58 -1.00 -11.26 -8.44
CA ILE A 58 -0.34 -11.81 -7.24
C ILE A 58 1.06 -12.31 -7.57
N ALA A 59 1.18 -13.08 -8.66
CA ALA A 59 2.45 -13.57 -9.16
C ALA A 59 3.44 -12.44 -9.44
N LEU A 60 2.97 -11.31 -9.98
CA LEU A 60 3.78 -10.14 -10.25
C LEU A 60 4.32 -9.49 -8.97
N VAL A 61 3.49 -9.36 -7.94
CA VAL A 61 3.93 -8.84 -6.63
C VAL A 61 4.99 -9.75 -6.02
N LEU A 62 4.76 -11.07 -6.04
CA LEU A 62 5.70 -12.07 -5.54
C LEU A 62 7.02 -12.08 -6.33
N SER A 63 6.96 -11.94 -7.65
CA SER A 63 8.15 -11.93 -8.51
C SER A 63 8.98 -10.67 -8.29
N LEU A 64 8.33 -9.51 -8.13
CA LEU A 64 8.99 -8.24 -7.88
C LEU A 64 9.79 -8.28 -6.57
N VAL A 65 9.17 -8.73 -5.47
CA VAL A 65 9.88 -8.83 -4.17
C VAL A 65 11.08 -9.77 -4.27
N ARG A 66 10.95 -10.88 -5.01
CA ARG A 66 12.03 -11.86 -5.19
C ARG A 66 13.16 -11.37 -6.11
N GLU A 67 12.83 -10.72 -7.21
CA GLU A 67 13.80 -10.32 -8.25
C GLU A 67 14.57 -9.05 -7.87
N GLU A 68 13.88 -8.09 -7.27
CA GLU A 68 14.46 -6.81 -6.84
C GLU A 68 15.12 -6.91 -5.45
N GLY A 69 15.02 -8.07 -4.80
CA GLY A 69 15.63 -8.33 -3.50
C GLY A 69 15.02 -7.50 -2.35
N LEU A 70 13.75 -7.13 -2.46
CA LEU A 70 13.04 -6.40 -1.43
C LEU A 70 12.86 -7.28 -0.17
N ASN A 71 12.88 -6.64 1.00
CA ASN A 71 12.62 -7.33 2.25
C ASN A 71 11.11 -7.57 2.41
N ALA A 72 10.67 -8.83 2.41
CA ALA A 72 9.26 -9.20 2.55
C ALA A 72 8.62 -8.76 3.88
N TRP A 73 9.42 -8.45 4.89
CA TRP A 73 8.95 -8.03 6.22
C TRP A 73 9.04 -6.51 6.45
N ASP A 74 9.66 -5.79 5.51
CA ASP A 74 9.86 -4.34 5.55
C ASP A 74 10.03 -3.82 4.12
N ILE A 75 8.91 -3.67 3.42
CA ILE A 75 8.88 -3.29 2.02
C ILE A 75 9.02 -1.78 1.89
N ASP A 76 10.03 -1.35 1.14
CA ASP A 76 10.12 0.00 0.61
C ASP A 76 9.00 0.24 -0.42
N LEU A 77 7.96 0.97 0.00
CA LEU A 77 6.80 1.26 -0.84
C LEU A 77 7.13 2.17 -2.02
N GLU A 78 8.14 3.03 -1.92
CA GLU A 78 8.53 3.93 -3.01
C GLU A 78 9.16 3.11 -4.15
N ALA A 79 10.19 2.31 -3.81
CA ALA A 79 10.83 1.41 -4.76
C ALA A 79 9.84 0.38 -5.33
N PHE A 80 8.95 -0.16 -4.48
CA PHE A 80 7.90 -1.07 -4.92
C PHE A 80 6.97 -0.42 -5.96
N LEU A 81 6.46 0.78 -5.69
CA LEU A 81 5.51 1.46 -6.59
C LEU A 81 6.12 1.80 -7.95
N GLU A 82 7.39 2.22 -7.98
CA GLU A 82 8.09 2.54 -9.22
C GLU A 82 8.14 1.32 -10.15
N ILE A 83 8.64 0.19 -9.63
CA ILE A 83 8.84 -1.04 -10.41
C ILE A 83 7.50 -1.72 -10.70
N PHE A 84 6.57 -1.71 -9.75
CA PHE A 84 5.26 -2.34 -9.91
C PHE A 84 4.44 -1.63 -11.00
N THR A 85 4.43 -0.30 -11.01
CA THR A 85 3.69 0.47 -12.03
C THR A 85 4.27 0.27 -13.43
N GLU A 86 5.60 0.16 -13.55
CA GLU A 86 6.26 -0.15 -14.82
C GLU A 86 5.84 -1.53 -15.35
N ARG A 87 5.90 -2.56 -14.50
CA ARG A 87 5.52 -3.93 -14.90
C ARG A 87 4.03 -4.07 -15.21
N VAL A 88 3.15 -3.44 -14.42
CA VAL A 88 1.70 -3.40 -14.69
C VAL A 88 1.41 -2.77 -16.04
N ARG A 89 2.15 -1.73 -16.42
CA ARG A 89 2.02 -1.09 -17.75
C ARG A 89 2.48 -2.03 -18.88
N ALA A 90 3.55 -2.79 -18.67
CA ALA A 90 4.06 -3.73 -19.66
C ALA A 90 3.13 -4.94 -19.87
N GLU A 91 2.45 -5.40 -18.81
CA GLU A 91 1.59 -6.58 -18.81
C GLU A 91 0.09 -6.26 -18.75
N ALA A 92 -0.30 -5.04 -19.15
CA ALA A 92 -1.65 -4.49 -18.97
C ALA A 92 -2.79 -5.38 -19.51
N ASP A 93 -2.55 -6.14 -20.58
CA ASP A 93 -3.56 -7.03 -21.19
C ASP A 93 -3.76 -8.35 -20.41
N ARG A 94 -2.90 -8.63 -19.43
CA ARG A 94 -2.86 -9.90 -18.70
C ARG A 94 -3.21 -9.71 -17.23
N VAL A 95 -2.87 -8.59 -16.61
CA VAL A 95 -3.14 -8.34 -15.19
C VAL A 95 -4.55 -7.79 -14.94
N ASP A 96 -5.03 -7.93 -13.71
CA ASP A 96 -6.25 -7.23 -13.27
C ASP A 96 -5.96 -5.73 -13.04
N LEU A 97 -6.18 -4.91 -14.06
CA LEU A 97 -5.92 -3.47 -14.02
C LEU A 97 -6.72 -2.74 -12.92
N PRO A 98 -8.03 -2.97 -12.75
CA PRO A 98 -8.79 -2.44 -11.61
C PRO A 98 -8.16 -2.73 -10.24
N ALA A 99 -7.81 -3.98 -9.96
CA ALA A 99 -7.19 -4.35 -8.69
C ALA A 99 -5.79 -3.74 -8.53
N CYS A 100 -4.95 -3.81 -9.56
CA CYS A 100 -3.61 -3.22 -9.56
C CYS A 100 -3.64 -1.70 -9.35
N GLY A 101 -4.54 -0.99 -10.03
CA GLY A 101 -4.69 0.46 -9.87
C GLY A 101 -5.14 0.85 -8.46
N ARG A 102 -6.01 0.04 -7.84
CA ARG A 102 -6.45 0.26 -6.45
C ARG A 102 -5.34 -0.06 -5.45
N LEU A 103 -4.53 -1.10 -5.68
CA LEU A 103 -3.34 -1.37 -4.87
C LEU A 103 -2.34 -0.20 -4.95
N ILE A 104 -2.09 0.34 -6.15
CA ILE A 104 -1.22 1.52 -6.33
C ILE A 104 -1.75 2.71 -5.52
N ARG A 105 -3.07 2.96 -5.56
CA ARG A 105 -3.69 4.02 -4.76
C ARG A 105 -3.50 3.79 -3.26
N LEU A 106 -3.72 2.56 -2.77
CA LEU A 106 -3.57 2.23 -1.35
C LEU A 106 -2.12 2.41 -0.87
N ALA A 107 -1.15 1.91 -1.64
CA ALA A 107 0.26 2.09 -1.32
C ALA A 107 0.66 3.58 -1.31
N TRP A 108 0.13 4.38 -2.23
CA TRP A 108 0.33 5.84 -2.22
C TRP A 108 -0.30 6.50 -0.99
N GLU A 109 -1.50 6.09 -0.57
CA GLU A 109 -2.15 6.61 0.63
C GLU A 109 -1.32 6.35 1.90
N VAL A 110 -0.74 5.15 2.02
CA VAL A 110 0.17 4.82 3.13
C VAL A 110 1.42 5.70 3.11
N LEU A 111 2.08 5.85 1.96
CA LEU A 111 3.24 6.74 1.80
C LEU A 111 2.90 8.21 2.12
N HIS A 112 1.72 8.66 1.69
CA HIS A 112 1.24 10.01 1.96
C HIS A 112 1.05 10.24 3.46
N GLU A 113 0.41 9.31 4.15
CA GLU A 113 0.21 9.37 5.60
C GLU A 113 1.53 9.33 6.36
N GLN A 114 2.48 8.49 5.94
CA GLN A 114 3.83 8.44 6.51
C GLN A 114 4.53 9.80 6.37
N THR A 115 4.39 10.46 5.21
CA THR A 115 4.97 11.78 4.95
C THR A 115 4.31 12.86 5.81
N LEU A 116 2.98 12.85 5.95
CA LEU A 116 2.25 13.76 6.84
C LEU A 116 2.69 13.59 8.30
N GLY A 117 2.83 12.35 8.77
CA GLY A 117 3.33 12.09 10.11
C GLY A 117 4.76 12.59 10.34
N VAL A 118 5.62 12.58 9.32
CA VAL A 118 6.95 13.21 9.39
C VAL A 118 6.82 14.74 9.47
N TYR A 119 5.95 15.35 8.67
CA TYR A 119 5.71 16.79 8.66
C TYR A 119 5.16 17.31 10.00
N ASP A 120 4.15 16.64 10.57
CA ASP A 120 3.57 17.01 11.85
C ASP A 120 4.60 16.93 12.99
N ARG A 121 5.47 15.92 12.95
CA ARG A 121 6.57 15.81 13.92
C ARG A 121 7.62 16.92 13.75
N ALA A 122 7.96 17.26 12.51
CA ALA A 122 8.92 18.33 12.24
C ALA A 122 8.38 19.69 12.73
N THR A 123 7.10 19.97 12.52
CA THR A 123 6.48 21.23 12.96
C THR A 123 6.20 21.27 14.47
N ALA A 124 5.97 20.13 15.13
CA ALA A 124 5.84 20.07 16.59
C ALA A 124 7.14 20.46 17.33
N ILE A 125 8.30 20.11 16.78
CA ILE A 125 9.61 20.51 17.35
C ILE A 125 9.77 22.03 17.35
N ASP A 126 9.32 22.72 16.31
CA ASP A 126 9.36 24.18 16.22
C ASP A 126 8.45 24.88 17.25
N MET A 127 7.38 24.20 17.73
CA MET A 127 6.46 24.76 18.73
C MET A 127 6.95 24.58 20.17
N ASP A 128 7.64 23.49 20.48
CA ASP A 128 8.19 23.22 21.82
C ASP A 128 9.39 24.14 22.15
N GLU A 129 10.08 24.70 21.15
CA GLU A 129 11.16 25.69 21.37
C GLU A 129 10.66 27.06 21.83
N GLU A 130 9.43 27.47 21.48
CA GLU A 130 8.85 28.76 21.90
C GLU A 130 8.34 28.75 23.36
N GLU A 131 8.15 27.58 23.97
CA GLU A 131 7.64 27.41 25.34
C GLU A 131 8.74 27.07 26.37
N VAL A 132 10.01 27.21 26.00
CA VAL A 132 11.10 27.26 26.98
C VAL A 132 11.05 28.62 27.65
N ASP A 133 10.25 28.72 28.72
CA ASP A 133 10.40 29.76 29.73
C ASP A 133 11.86 29.70 30.20
N PHE A 134 12.69 30.61 29.68
CA PHE A 134 13.99 30.99 30.23
C PHE A 134 13.79 31.69 31.59
N GLY A 135 12.98 31.06 32.43
CA GLY A 135 12.61 31.42 33.77
C GLY A 135 13.79 31.18 34.68
N HIS A 136 14.65 32.18 34.74
CA HIS A 136 15.21 32.64 36.00
C HIS A 136 16.29 31.76 36.68
N ASP A 137 17.20 31.13 35.93
CA ASP A 137 18.53 30.78 36.47
C ASP A 137 19.60 30.57 35.36
N PHE A 138 20.08 31.65 34.75
CA PHE A 138 21.24 31.59 33.84
C PHE A 138 22.36 32.49 34.36
N GLY A 139 23.10 31.99 35.34
CA GLY A 139 24.50 32.37 35.49
C GLY A 139 25.25 31.81 34.29
N TRP A 140 25.68 32.69 33.37
CA TRP A 140 26.55 32.37 32.23
C TRP A 140 27.98 31.90 32.65
N GLU A 141 28.12 31.46 33.89
CA GLU A 141 29.30 30.85 34.50
C GLU A 141 28.86 29.50 35.07
N LEU A 142 28.51 28.56 34.19
CA LEU A 142 28.42 27.15 34.57
C LEU A 142 29.59 26.45 33.91
N ASP A 143 30.33 25.72 34.75
CA ASP A 143 31.49 24.91 34.45
C ASP A 143 31.40 24.35 33.04
N VAL A 144 32.33 24.79 32.17
CA VAL A 144 32.57 24.14 30.89
C VAL A 144 32.84 22.68 31.20
N ASP A 145 31.85 21.84 30.90
CA ASP A 145 31.98 20.40 31.01
C ASP A 145 33.18 19.98 30.14
N ASP A 146 34.20 19.42 30.78
CA ASP A 146 35.42 18.98 30.11
C ASP A 146 35.10 18.03 28.94
N GLU A 147 34.02 17.25 29.07
CA GLU A 147 33.50 16.36 28.02
C GLU A 147 32.95 17.16 26.82
N ALA A 148 32.20 18.24 27.08
CA ALA A 148 31.67 19.12 26.04
C ALA A 148 32.78 19.92 25.33
N PHE A 149 33.80 20.37 26.08
CA PHE A 149 34.97 21.01 25.52
C PHE A 149 35.80 20.04 24.66
N ALA A 150 36.00 18.81 25.12
CA ALA A 150 36.69 17.78 24.36
C ALA A 150 35.96 17.47 23.05
N PHE A 151 34.64 17.26 23.11
CA PHE A 151 33.80 16.99 21.93
C PHE A 151 33.90 18.10 20.88
N THR A 152 33.65 19.35 21.27
CA THR A 152 33.72 20.51 20.34
C THR A 152 35.11 20.68 19.74
N THR A 153 36.17 20.46 20.51
CA THR A 153 37.54 20.51 20.03
C THR A 153 37.83 19.41 19.00
N THR A 154 37.43 18.15 19.26
CA THR A 154 37.59 17.05 18.28
C THR A 154 36.82 17.27 16.99
N VAL A 155 35.66 17.91 17.05
CA VAL A 155 34.87 18.28 15.87
C VAL A 155 35.58 19.40 15.09
N LEU A 156 36.02 20.46 15.76
CA LEU A 156 36.71 21.59 15.12
C LEU A 156 38.06 21.20 14.50
N GLN A 157 38.75 20.21 15.09
CA GLN A 157 40.02 19.69 14.58
C GLN A 157 39.84 18.66 13.46
N GLY A 158 38.60 18.28 13.11
CA GLY A 158 38.28 17.31 12.06
C GLY A 158 38.59 15.86 12.43
N GLU A 159 38.94 15.58 13.69
CA GLU A 159 39.22 14.22 14.16
C GLU A 159 37.95 13.36 14.23
N ALA A 160 36.79 14.01 14.33
CA ALA A 160 35.48 13.36 14.34
C ALA A 160 34.82 13.21 12.95
N ASP A 161 35.45 13.67 11.86
CA ASP A 161 34.86 13.67 10.50
C ASP A 161 34.43 12.27 10.01
N ALA A 162 35.12 11.22 10.47
CA ALA A 162 34.75 9.84 10.13
C ALA A 162 33.48 9.36 10.84
N THR A 163 33.13 9.98 11.97
CA THR A 163 32.01 9.57 12.84
C THR A 163 30.82 10.52 12.78
N LEU A 164 31.05 11.79 12.44
CA LEU A 164 30.02 12.84 12.36
C LEU A 164 28.89 12.52 11.36
N PRO A 165 29.15 12.01 10.14
CA PRO A 165 28.09 11.68 9.19
C PRO A 165 27.09 10.66 9.73
N THR A 166 27.55 9.75 10.61
CA THR A 166 26.74 8.66 11.18
C THR A 166 26.35 8.90 12.64
N LEU A 167 26.83 9.98 13.27
CA LEU A 167 26.65 10.24 14.71
C LEU A 167 25.18 10.34 15.11
N PHE A 168 24.35 10.86 14.21
CA PHE A 168 22.92 11.07 14.41
C PHE A 168 22.02 10.06 13.72
N ASP A 169 22.60 9.19 12.88
CA ASP A 169 21.90 8.23 12.02
C ASP A 169 21.06 7.22 12.85
N GLY A 170 21.47 6.96 14.10
CA GLY A 170 20.76 6.09 15.05
C GLY A 170 19.92 6.78 16.14
N ARG A 171 20.08 8.09 16.38
CA ARG A 171 19.34 8.82 17.46
C ARG A 171 18.19 9.69 16.94
N LEU A 172 18.24 10.15 15.69
CA LEU A 172 17.17 10.93 15.07
C LEU A 172 16.16 10.07 14.28
N ARG A 173 16.46 8.79 14.03
CA ARG A 173 15.45 7.83 13.58
C ARG A 173 14.77 7.18 14.76
N ARG A 174 13.73 7.83 15.29
CA ARG A 174 12.68 7.07 16.01
C ARG A 174 11.97 6.19 14.98
N PRO A 175 11.59 4.95 15.33
CA PRO A 175 10.99 4.03 14.38
C PRO A 175 9.82 4.72 13.72
N GLU A 176 9.97 4.85 12.41
CA GLU A 176 8.93 5.05 11.42
C GLU A 176 7.81 4.04 11.77
N GLY A 177 6.55 4.32 11.45
CA GLY A 177 5.43 3.44 11.84
C GLY A 177 5.66 1.96 11.47
N ARG A 178 4.79 1.06 11.96
CA ARG A 178 4.91 -0.39 11.67
C ARG A 178 5.29 -0.61 10.20
N PRO A 179 6.39 -1.35 9.90
CA PRO A 179 6.84 -1.55 8.54
C PRO A 179 5.78 -2.28 7.72
N THR A 180 5.67 -1.94 6.44
CA THR A 180 4.69 -2.58 5.54
C THR A 180 5.22 -3.94 5.12
N THR A 181 4.45 -4.99 5.37
CA THR A 181 4.84 -6.38 5.08
C THR A 181 4.27 -6.85 3.73
N LEU A 182 4.89 -7.86 3.12
CA LEU A 182 4.37 -8.52 1.92
C LEU A 182 2.96 -9.09 2.12
N GLY A 183 2.68 -9.68 3.28
CA GLY A 183 1.35 -10.21 3.58
C GLY A 183 0.28 -9.11 3.65
N GLU A 184 0.65 -7.90 4.09
CA GLU A 184 -0.21 -6.72 4.06
C GLU A 184 -0.48 -6.23 2.64
N LEU A 185 0.54 -6.18 1.77
CA LEU A 185 0.30 -5.85 0.35
C LEU A 185 -0.61 -6.87 -0.33
N LEU A 186 -0.42 -8.16 -0.05
CA LEU A 186 -1.24 -9.23 -0.63
C LEU A 186 -2.67 -9.26 -0.07
N ALA A 187 -2.85 -8.97 1.21
CA ALA A 187 -4.16 -8.80 1.83
C ALA A 187 -4.89 -7.57 1.26
N ALA A 188 -4.21 -6.42 1.19
CA ALA A 188 -4.75 -5.20 0.58
C ALA A 188 -5.07 -5.40 -0.92
N PHE A 189 -4.28 -6.21 -1.61
CA PHE A 189 -4.56 -6.58 -3.00
C PHE A 189 -5.83 -7.44 -3.13
N LYS A 190 -6.08 -8.37 -2.20
CA LYS A 190 -7.34 -9.13 -2.16
C LYS A 190 -8.53 -8.19 -2.02
N ASP A 191 -8.50 -7.32 -1.01
CA ASP A 191 -9.58 -6.36 -0.76
C ASP A 191 -9.80 -5.46 -2.00
N ALA A 192 -8.71 -5.04 -2.64
CA ALA A 192 -8.77 -4.26 -3.86
C ALA A 192 -9.40 -5.02 -5.05
N ALA A 193 -9.14 -6.32 -5.17
CA ALA A 193 -9.74 -7.17 -6.21
C ALA A 193 -11.23 -7.40 -5.96
N ASP A 194 -11.61 -7.73 -4.73
CA ASP A 194 -13.02 -7.96 -4.35
C ASP A 194 -13.86 -6.69 -4.55
N ASP A 195 -13.30 -5.53 -4.17
CA ASP A 195 -13.94 -4.23 -4.39
C ASP A 195 -14.09 -3.90 -5.88
N ALA A 196 -13.09 -4.24 -6.70
CA ALA A 196 -13.15 -4.04 -8.14
C ALA A 196 -14.21 -4.94 -8.79
N GLU A 197 -14.28 -6.21 -8.40
CA GLU A 197 -15.31 -7.15 -8.85
C GLU A 197 -16.72 -6.67 -8.46
N ALA A 198 -16.90 -6.25 -7.20
CA ALA A 198 -18.17 -5.72 -6.73
C ALA A 198 -18.61 -4.48 -7.50
N LEU A 199 -17.68 -3.61 -7.90
CA LEU A 199 -17.96 -2.45 -8.73
C LEU A 199 -18.37 -2.85 -10.16
N GLN A 200 -17.63 -3.78 -10.78
CA GLN A 200 -17.96 -4.28 -12.12
C GLN A 200 -19.35 -4.89 -12.17
N GLU A 201 -19.75 -5.66 -11.15
CA GLU A 201 -21.08 -6.25 -11.10
C GLU A 201 -22.17 -5.17 -10.96
N ARG A 202 -21.94 -4.14 -10.14
CA ARG A 202 -22.85 -2.99 -10.03
C ARG A 202 -23.01 -2.24 -11.36
N GLU A 203 -21.92 -2.07 -12.10
CA GLU A 203 -21.96 -1.44 -13.42
C GLU A 203 -22.70 -2.30 -14.45
N ARG A 204 -22.50 -3.62 -14.42
CA ARG A 204 -23.21 -4.58 -15.27
C ARG A 204 -24.71 -4.53 -15.02
N VAL A 205 -25.12 -4.53 -13.75
CA VAL A 205 -26.53 -4.37 -13.35
C VAL A 205 -27.08 -3.03 -13.84
N ARG A 206 -26.36 -1.93 -13.64
CA ARG A 206 -26.77 -0.60 -14.11
C ARG A 206 -26.94 -0.56 -15.64
N ALA A 207 -26.03 -1.16 -16.39
CA ALA A 207 -26.09 -1.21 -17.85
C ALA A 207 -27.28 -2.04 -18.35
N SER A 208 -27.54 -3.20 -17.73
CA SER A 208 -28.70 -4.03 -18.05
C SER A 208 -30.02 -3.32 -17.77
N ALA A 209 -30.15 -2.68 -16.60
CA ALA A 209 -31.33 -1.90 -16.24
C ALA A 209 -31.55 -0.70 -17.17
N ALA A 210 -30.48 -0.03 -17.62
CA ALA A 210 -30.58 1.06 -18.60
C ALA A 210 -31.06 0.55 -19.97
N ALA A 211 -30.61 -0.63 -20.39
CA ALA A 211 -31.06 -1.26 -21.63
C ALA A 211 -32.55 -1.68 -21.57
N GLU A 212 -32.99 -2.25 -20.44
CA GLU A 212 -34.39 -2.60 -20.21
C GLU A 212 -35.29 -1.36 -20.18
N LEU A 213 -34.88 -0.31 -19.46
CA LEU A 213 -35.62 0.95 -19.42
C LEU A 213 -35.76 1.56 -20.82
N LYS A 214 -34.69 1.53 -21.62
CA LYS A 214 -34.74 2.01 -23.00
C LYS A 214 -35.74 1.21 -23.84
N ALA A 215 -35.71 -0.12 -23.76
CA ALA A 215 -36.66 -0.98 -24.46
C ALA A 215 -38.12 -0.71 -24.02
N HIS A 216 -38.35 -0.47 -22.73
CA HIS A 216 -39.67 -0.09 -22.23
C HIS A 216 -40.13 1.28 -22.74
N LEU A 217 -39.25 2.28 -22.76
CA LEU A 217 -39.58 3.61 -23.30
C LEU A 217 -39.90 3.56 -24.80
N ASP A 218 -39.16 2.76 -25.57
CA ASP A 218 -39.43 2.57 -27.00
C ASP A 218 -40.79 1.89 -27.26
N ASP A 219 -41.22 0.96 -26.38
CA ASP A 219 -42.53 0.28 -26.46
C ASP A 219 -43.73 1.16 -26.02
N VAL A 220 -43.51 2.13 -25.13
CA VAL A 220 -44.56 3.05 -24.65
C VAL A 220 -45.20 3.85 -25.80
N GLY A 221 -44.41 4.26 -26.80
CA GLY A 221 -44.93 4.94 -27.99
C GLY A 221 -45.87 4.08 -28.84
N GLY A 222 -45.75 2.75 -28.80
CA GLY A 222 -46.64 1.82 -29.50
C GLY A 222 -47.94 1.49 -28.75
N ARG A 223 -48.00 1.77 -27.44
CA ARG A 223 -49.18 1.57 -26.58
C ARG A 223 -49.98 2.85 -26.31
N MET A 224 -49.43 4.00 -26.67
CA MET A 224 -50.15 5.26 -26.61
C MET A 224 -51.19 5.26 -27.75
N HIS A 225 -52.46 5.09 -27.39
CA HIS A 225 -53.57 5.34 -28.30
C HIS A 225 -53.56 6.84 -28.61
N ASP A 226 -53.26 7.23 -29.85
CA ASP A 226 -53.51 8.59 -30.35
C ASP A 226 -55.04 8.76 -30.39
N GLU A 227 -55.64 9.18 -29.27
CA GLU A 227 -56.99 9.74 -29.25
C GLU A 227 -56.89 11.16 -29.81
N ASP A 228 -56.70 11.26 -31.14
CA ASP A 228 -56.80 12.51 -31.88
C ASP A 228 -58.29 12.89 -32.00
N LEU A 229 -58.79 13.60 -30.97
CA LEU A 229 -60.15 14.15 -30.89
C LEU A 229 -60.36 15.36 -31.81
N GLU A 230 -59.35 15.80 -32.57
CA GLU A 230 -59.45 16.95 -33.48
C GLU A 230 -59.97 16.55 -34.88
N GLY A 231 -60.01 15.25 -35.19
CA GLY A 231 -60.56 14.72 -36.45
C GLY A 231 -62.08 14.51 -36.48
N ASP A 232 -62.78 14.69 -35.35
CA ASP A 232 -64.21 14.40 -35.17
C ASP A 232 -65.07 15.67 -34.89
N ILE A 233 -64.53 16.87 -35.13
CA ILE A 233 -65.22 18.18 -35.10
C ILE A 233 -65.30 18.83 -36.49
#